data_AF-A0A6V6ZAH8-F1
#
_entry.id   AF-A0A6V6ZAH8-F1
#
_cell.length_a   1.000
_cell.length_b   1.000
_cell.length_c   1.000
_cell.angle_alpha   90.00
_cell.angle_beta   90.00
_cell.angle_gamma   90.00
#
_symmetry.space_group_name_H-M   'P 1'
#
loop_
_entity.id
_entity.type
_entity.pdbx_description
1 polymer ?
#
loop_
_entity_poly.entity_id
_entity_poly.type
_entity_poly.pdbx_seq_one_letter_code
_entity_poly.pdbx_strand_id
1 'polypeptide(L)' 'MKESDLEKLKYPIGKFEVPVEYTTGYISSKIEEIANFPERLKKEIIHLSEDQLNTPYRPAG' A
#
# COMPACT_ATOMS: atom_id res chain seq x y z
N MET A 1 -13.82 -18.18 -4.26
CA MET A 1 -12.68 -17.56 -4.99
C MET A 1 -11.55 -18.57 -5.04
N LYS A 2 -10.77 -18.62 -6.13
CA LYS A 2 -9.58 -19.50 -6.15
C LYS A 2 -8.47 -18.85 -5.34
N GLU A 3 -7.58 -19.65 -4.79
CA GLU A 3 -6.43 -19.19 -3.98
C GLU A 3 -5.55 -18.18 -4.76
N SER A 4 -5.38 -18.41 -6.06
CA SER A 4 -4.67 -17.49 -6.98
C SER A 4 -5.29 -16.09 -7.06
N ASP A 5 -6.61 -15.98 -6.88
CA ASP A 5 -7.32 -14.71 -6.95
C ASP A 5 -7.16 -13.95 -5.63
N LEU A 6 -7.12 -14.68 -4.49
CA LEU A 6 -6.90 -14.09 -3.17
C LEU A 6 -5.48 -13.52 -3.05
N GLU A 7 -4.48 -14.21 -3.59
CA GLU A 7 -3.10 -13.69 -3.62
C GLU A 7 -2.99 -12.37 -4.39
N LYS A 8 -3.74 -12.21 -5.48
CA LYS A 8 -3.78 -10.94 -6.24
C LYS A 8 -4.44 -9.82 -5.45
N LEU A 9 -5.49 -10.11 -4.67
CA LEU A 9 -6.11 -9.10 -3.80
C LEU A 9 -5.19 -8.74 -2.61
N LYS A 10 -4.40 -9.70 -2.11
CA LYS A 10 -3.44 -9.48 -1.03
C LYS A 10 -2.24 -8.66 -1.47
N TYR A 11 -1.76 -8.87 -2.69
CA TYR A 11 -0.60 -8.18 -3.26
C TYR A 11 -0.97 -7.50 -4.58
N PRO A 12 -1.87 -6.50 -4.57
CA PRO A 12 -2.44 -5.90 -5.78
C PRO A 12 -1.39 -5.19 -6.65
N ILE A 13 -0.27 -4.79 -6.05
CA ILE A 13 0.88 -4.17 -6.74
C ILE A 13 2.15 -5.05 -6.66
N GLY A 14 1.99 -6.34 -6.36
CA GLY A 14 3.10 -7.25 -6.14
C GLY A 14 3.69 -7.19 -4.73
N LYS A 15 4.79 -7.94 -4.55
CA LYS A 15 5.55 -7.99 -3.30
C LYS A 15 6.73 -7.02 -3.40
N PHE A 16 7.25 -6.61 -2.23
CA PHE A 16 8.47 -5.81 -2.20
C PHE A 16 9.63 -6.56 -2.86
N GLU A 17 10.31 -5.87 -3.77
CA GLU A 17 11.54 -6.34 -4.40
C GLU A 17 12.72 -5.59 -3.81
N VAL A 18 13.70 -6.34 -3.33
CA VAL A 18 14.91 -5.78 -2.72
C VAL A 18 15.74 -5.10 -3.82
N PRO A 19 16.14 -3.82 -3.65
CA PRO A 19 17.02 -3.18 -4.60
C PRO A 19 18.40 -3.86 -4.59
N VAL A 20 19.00 -3.97 -5.77
CA VAL A 20 20.37 -4.52 -5.91
C VAL A 20 21.38 -3.69 -5.13
N GLU A 21 21.17 -2.37 -5.07
CA GLU A 21 22.05 -1.42 -4.36
C GLU A 21 21.24 -0.29 -3.69
N TYR A 22 21.72 0.16 -2.53
CA TYR A 22 21.16 1.27 -1.77
C TYR A 22 21.96 2.54 -2.00
N THR A 23 21.86 3.09 -3.21
CA THR A 23 22.53 4.36 -3.54
C THR A 23 21.98 5.51 -2.69
N THR A 24 22.76 6.58 -2.54
CA THR A 24 22.28 7.80 -1.85
C THR A 24 20.99 8.33 -2.47
N GLY A 25 20.86 8.30 -3.80
CA GLY A 25 19.64 8.73 -4.49
C GLY A 25 18.43 7.84 -4.18
N TYR A 26 18.61 6.53 -4.09
CA TYR A 26 17.56 5.60 -3.67
C TYR A 26 17.14 5.87 -2.21
N ILE A 27 18.10 6.07 -1.31
CA ILE A 27 17.81 6.35 0.10
C ILE A 27 17.05 7.67 0.22
N SER A 28 17.51 8.73 -0.46
CA SER A 28 16.84 10.03 -0.45
C SER A 28 15.40 9.95 -0.98
N SER A 29 15.16 9.23 -2.08
CA SER A 29 13.80 9.09 -2.62
C SER A 29 12.89 8.29 -1.70
N LYS A 30 13.39 7.26 -1.01
CA LYS A 30 12.61 6.50 -0.02
C LYS A 30 12.32 7.29 1.24
N ILE A 31 13.24 8.13 1.71
CA ILE A 31 12.97 9.06 2.81
C ILE A 31 11.83 10.02 2.44
N GLU A 32 11.87 10.59 1.24
CA GLU A 32 10.80 11.47 0.74
C GLU A 32 9.47 10.73 0.59
N GLU A 33 9.48 9.51 0.05
CA GLU A 33 8.28 8.69 -0.10
C GLU A 33 7.61 8.40 1.25
N ILE A 34 8.40 8.04 2.27
CA ILE A 34 7.91 7.79 3.64
C ILE A 34 7.39 9.09 4.27
N ALA A 35 8.11 10.21 4.11
CA ALA A 35 7.70 11.49 4.67
C ALA A 35 6.35 11.97 4.11
N ASN A 36 6.10 11.73 2.82
CA ASN A 36 4.87 12.13 2.14
C ASN A 36 3.70 11.15 2.34
N PHE A 37 3.95 9.92 2.82
CA PHE A 37 2.94 8.88 2.92
C PHE A 37 1.75 9.25 3.82
N PRO A 38 1.92 9.82 5.04
CA PRO A 38 0.79 10.14 5.92
C PRO A 38 -0.20 11.13 5.30
N GLU A 39 0.30 12.16 4.61
CA GLU A 39 -0.55 13.15 3.95
C GLU A 39 -1.33 12.53 2.79
N ARG A 40 -0.66 11.71 1.96
CA ARG A 40 -1.30 10.97 0.88
C ARG A 40 -2.41 10.07 1.42
N LEU A 41 -2.11 9.26 2.43
CA LEU A 41 -3.10 8.37 3.06
C LEU A 41 -4.31 9.16 3.57
N LYS A 42 -4.09 10.28 4.26
CA LYS A 42 -5.16 11.13 4.76
C LYS A 42 -6.07 11.63 3.63
N LYS A 43 -5.50 12.06 2.49
CA LYS A 43 -6.27 12.53 1.33
C LYS A 43 -7.14 11.43 0.71
N GLU A 44 -6.65 10.19 0.68
CA GLU A 44 -7.41 9.06 0.13
C GLU A 44 -8.62 8.69 1.02
N ILE A 45 -8.47 8.79 2.35
CA ILE A 45 -9.50 8.31 3.29
C ILE A 45 -10.47 9.38 3.78
N ILE A 46 -10.18 10.68 3.59
CA ILE A 46 -10.97 11.78 4.16
C ILE A 46 -12.42 11.83 3.66
N HIS A 47 -12.70 11.19 2.52
CA HIS A 47 -14.02 11.16 1.91
C HIS A 47 -14.82 9.89 2.23
N LEU A 48 -14.25 8.95 2.98
CA LEU A 48 -14.89 7.69 3.32
C LEU A 48 -15.80 7.84 4.54
N SER A 49 -16.98 7.21 4.49
CA SER A 49 -17.86 7.08 5.66
C SER A 49 -17.31 6.08 6.68
N GLU A 50 -17.84 6.10 7.90
CA GLU A 50 -17.50 5.11 8.92
C GLU A 50 -17.75 3.67 8.43
N ASP A 51 -18.87 3.41 7.75
CA ASP A 51 -19.19 2.09 7.20
C ASP A 51 -18.17 1.64 6.14
N GLN A 52 -17.69 2.56 5.31
CA GLN A 52 -16.67 2.29 4.30
C GLN A 52 -15.30 2.01 4.94
N LEU A 53 -14.92 2.75 5.98
CA LEU A 53 -13.70 2.50 6.75
C LEU A 53 -13.73 1.15 7.47
N ASN A 54 -14.92 0.70 7.87
CA ASN A 54 -15.14 -0.61 8.50
C ASN A 54 -15.34 -1.75 7.48
N THR A 55 -15.20 -1.50 6.18
CA THR A 55 -15.35 -2.52 5.15
C THR A 55 -14.02 -3.25 4.90
N PRO A 56 -13.97 -4.59 5.01
CA PRO A 56 -12.78 -5.36 4.65
C PRO A 56 -12.41 -5.15 3.18
N TYR A 57 -11.13 -4.86 2.90
CA TYR A 57 -10.68 -4.64 1.52
C TYR A 57 -10.67 -5.90 0.65
N ARG A 58 -10.69 -7.10 1.26
CA ARG A 58 -10.77 -8.40 0.57
C ARG A 58 -11.61 -9.43 1.34
N PRO A 59 -12.09 -10.50 0.68
CA PRO A 59 -12.77 -11.60 1.35
C PRO A 59 -11.91 -12.24 2.43
N ALA A 60 -12.52 -12.59 3.56
CA ALA A 60 -11.88 -13.18 4.75
C ALA A 60 -10.85 -12.30 5.48
N GLY A 61 -10.74 -11.00 5.13
CA GLY A 61 -9.89 -10.02 5.81
C GLY A 61 -8.50 -9.88 5.19
#